data_AF-A0A8X6XYM3-F1
#
_entry.id   AF-A0A8X6XYM3-F1
#
_cell.length_a   1.000
_cell.length_b   1.000
_cell.length_c   1.000
_cell.angle_alpha   90.00
_cell.angle_beta   90.00
_cell.angle_gamma   90.00
#
_symmetry.space_group_name_H-M   'P 1'
#
loop_
_entity.id
_entity.type
_entity.pdbx_description
1 polymer ?
#
loop_
_entity_poly.entity_id
_entity_poly.type
_entity_poly.pdbx_seq_one_letter_code
_entity_poly.pdbx_strand_id
1 'polypeptide(L)'
;MEVVDSDQNNDNDEVVNQPKVKTIMLRYKMNFNLILRHLNRKYPDSINKLTGECIKITAAANIDQHGEITKELKAKGEEFYAVPPQRQTT
;
A
#
# COMPACT_ATOMS: atom_id res chain seq x y z
N MET A 1 31.52 -40.20 1.04
CA MET A 1 30.13 -40.70 1.14
C MET A 1 29.60 -40.19 2.47
N GLU A 2 28.65 -39.29 2.59
CA GLU A 2 27.84 -38.50 1.66
C GLU A 2 27.55 -37.14 2.32
N VAL A 3 27.20 -36.19 1.47
CA VAL A 3 26.79 -34.81 1.74
C VAL A 3 25.60 -34.74 2.68
N VAL A 4 25.57 -33.73 3.56
CA VAL A 4 24.30 -33.12 3.97
C VAL A 4 24.41 -31.62 3.78
N ASP A 5 23.63 -31.19 2.79
CA ASP A 5 23.53 -29.88 2.22
C ASP A 5 22.97 -28.83 3.17
N SER A 6 23.37 -27.60 2.89
CA SER A 6 22.82 -26.39 3.47
C SER A 6 21.42 -26.15 2.90
N ASP A 7 20.35 -26.44 3.66
CA ASP A 7 19.02 -25.95 3.32
C ASP A 7 18.65 -24.71 4.15
N GLN A 8 19.03 -23.61 3.52
CA GLN A 8 18.47 -22.28 3.55
C GLN A 8 16.93 -22.31 3.52
N ASN A 9 16.28 -22.01 4.65
CA ASN A 9 14.90 -21.54 4.68
C ASN A 9 14.78 -20.41 5.69
N ASN A 10 15.39 -19.28 5.32
CA ASN A 10 15.10 -17.99 5.89
C ASN A 10 14.09 -17.28 4.99
N ASP A 11 12.85 -17.72 5.04
CA ASP A 11 11.71 -16.89 4.65
C ASP A 11 10.73 -16.96 5.82
N ASN A 12 11.07 -16.19 6.86
CA ASN A 12 10.06 -15.58 7.70
C ASN A 12 9.19 -14.71 6.77
N ASP A 13 8.23 -15.31 6.08
CA ASP A 13 6.97 -14.63 5.78
C ASP A 13 6.30 -14.40 7.13
N GLU A 14 6.82 -13.39 7.83
CA GLU A 14 6.19 -12.75 8.95
C GLU A 14 4.84 -12.26 8.39
N VAL A 15 3.82 -13.09 8.57
CA VAL A 15 2.42 -12.73 8.33
C VAL A 15 2.13 -11.64 9.34
N VAL A 16 2.53 -10.42 8.99
CA VAL A 16 2.29 -9.25 9.81
C VAL A 16 0.78 -9.15 9.87
N ASN A 17 0.25 -9.44 11.06
CA ASN A 17 -1.11 -9.14 11.51
C ASN A 17 -1.32 -7.63 11.41
N GLN A 18 -1.32 -7.09 10.20
CA GLN A 18 -1.60 -5.69 9.99
C GLN A 18 -3.11 -5.53 10.17
N PRO A 19 -3.55 -4.46 10.86
CA PRO A 19 -4.96 -4.11 10.94
C PRO A 19 -5.59 -4.12 9.55
N LYS A 20 -6.93 -4.15 9.43
CA LYS A 20 -7.63 -4.09 8.13
C LYS A 20 -7.33 -2.76 7.42
N VAL A 21 -6.14 -2.61 6.85
CA VAL A 21 -5.64 -1.34 6.37
C VAL A 21 -6.27 -1.12 5.02
N LYS A 22 -7.08 -0.06 4.92
CA LYS A 22 -7.70 0.31 3.65
C LYS A 22 -6.59 0.82 2.74
N THR A 23 -6.49 0.24 1.55
CA THR A 23 -5.43 0.56 0.59
C THR A 23 -6.01 1.15 -0.67
N ILE A 24 -5.28 2.11 -1.23
CA ILE A 24 -5.65 2.83 -2.44
C ILE A 24 -4.59 2.52 -3.49
N MET A 25 -5.02 1.97 -4.62
CA MET A 25 -4.16 1.71 -5.77
C MET A 25 -4.29 2.88 -6.74
N LEU A 26 -3.32 3.79 -6.71
CA LEU A 26 -3.23 4.93 -7.63
C LEU A 26 -2.50 4.50 -8.90
N ARG A 27 -3.09 4.68 -10.08
CA ARG A 27 -2.44 4.33 -11.36
C ARG A 27 -1.28 5.29 -11.65
N TYR A 28 -0.18 4.77 -12.20
CA TYR A 28 0.91 5.63 -12.64
C TYR A 28 0.44 6.60 -13.74
N LYS A 29 0.81 7.87 -13.55
CA LYS A 29 0.69 8.94 -14.54
C LYS A 29 1.96 9.76 -14.51
N MET A 30 2.23 10.53 -15.56
CA MET A 30 3.45 11.33 -15.70
C MET A 30 3.76 12.22 -14.48
N ASN A 31 2.72 12.65 -13.76
CA ASN A 31 2.81 13.54 -12.59
C ASN A 31 2.62 12.84 -11.23
N PHE A 32 2.69 11.49 -11.18
CA PHE A 32 2.43 10.73 -9.95
C PHE A 32 3.33 11.14 -8.78
N ASN A 33 4.59 11.49 -9.06
CA ASN A 33 5.56 11.93 -8.05
C ASN A 33 5.10 13.19 -7.31
N LEU A 34 4.44 14.12 -7.99
CA LEU A 34 3.94 15.35 -7.39
C LEU A 34 2.76 15.04 -6.45
N ILE A 35 1.89 14.12 -6.86
CA ILE A 35 0.74 13.67 -6.07
C ILE A 35 1.23 12.93 -4.83
N LEU A 36 2.18 12.00 -4.99
CA LEU A 36 2.80 11.28 -3.88
C LEU A 36 3.48 12.22 -2.90
N ARG A 37 4.23 13.22 -3.39
CA ARG A 37 4.87 14.22 -2.52
C ARG A 37 3.85 15.03 -1.73
N HIS A 38 2.73 15.38 -2.35
CA HIS A 38 1.62 16.06 -1.69
C HIS A 38 0.97 15.19 -0.62
N LEU A 39 0.67 13.93 -0.94
CA LEU A 39 0.08 12.97 0.00
C LEU A 39 1.02 12.67 1.18
N ASN A 40 2.31 12.47 0.94
CA ASN A 40 3.30 12.27 2.01
C ASN A 40 3.42 13.49 2.95
N ARG A 41 3.24 14.71 2.42
CA ARG A 41 3.27 15.93 3.25
C ARG A 41 2.05 16.06 4.14
N LYS A 42 0.88 15.67 3.62
CA LYS A 42 -0.41 15.84 4.30
C LYS A 42 -0.76 14.64 5.21
N TYR A 43 -0.33 13.45 4.81
CA TYR A 43 -0.53 12.18 5.51
C TYR A 43 0.83 11.48 5.68
N PRO A 44 1.70 12.01 6.57
CA PRO A 44 3.06 11.47 6.76
C PRO A 44 3.07 10.03 7.26
N ASP A 45 1.98 9.57 7.90
CA ASP A 45 1.83 8.21 8.40
C ASP A 45 1.36 7.21 7.33
N SER A 46 1.12 7.67 6.10
CA SER A 46 0.74 6.80 4.98
C SER A 46 1.96 6.07 4.41
N ILE A 47 1.81 4.77 4.16
CA ILE A 47 2.86 3.94 3.55
C ILE A 47 2.59 3.82 2.05
N ASN A 48 3.55 4.27 1.24
CA ASN A 48 3.46 4.26 -0.21
C ASN A 48 4.42 3.23 -0.80
N LYS A 49 3.91 2.24 -1.53
CA LYS A 49 4.70 1.19 -2.19
C LYS A 49 4.39 1.13 -3.68
N LEU A 50 5.41 1.21 -4.51
CA LEU A 50 5.30 1.00 -5.95
C LEU A 50 5.02 -0.48 -6.23
N THR A 51 3.98 -0.79 -7.00
CA THR A 51 3.56 -2.17 -7.32
C THR A 51 3.06 -2.24 -8.76
N GLY A 52 3.87 -2.78 -9.67
CA GLY A 52 3.51 -2.90 -11.08
C GLY A 52 3.24 -1.55 -11.72
N GLU A 53 2.04 -1.36 -12.30
CA GLU A 53 1.61 -0.09 -12.91
C GLU A 53 0.87 0.85 -11.92
N CYS A 54 0.92 0.55 -10.62
CA CYS A 54 0.21 1.30 -9.60
C CYS A 54 1.10 1.62 -8.39
N ILE A 55 0.63 2.56 -7.60
CA ILE A 55 1.18 2.94 -6.32
C ILE A 55 0.15 2.51 -5.27
N LYS A 56 0.56 1.59 -4.40
CA LYS A 56 -0.22 1.17 -3.25
C LYS A 56 -0.01 2.17 -2.12
N ILE A 57 -1.05 2.92 -1.81
CA ILE A 57 -1.10 3.88 -0.72
C ILE A 57 -1.87 3.22 0.42
N THR A 58 -1.20 3.03 1.55
CA THR A 58 -1.75 2.38 2.73
C THR A 58 -1.96 3.44 3.80
N ALA A 59 -3.21 3.76 4.11
CA ALA A 59 -3.56 4.75 5.12
C ALA A 59 -3.26 4.25 6.54
N ALA A 60 -2.88 5.12 7.47
CA ALA A 60 -2.70 4.70 8.85
C ALA A 60 -4.03 4.24 9.46
N ALA A 61 -3.99 3.24 10.35
CA ALA A 61 -5.19 2.59 10.89
C ALA A 61 -6.05 3.51 11.79
N ASN A 62 -5.51 4.64 12.24
CA ASN A 62 -6.04 5.40 13.38
C ASN A 62 -6.87 6.62 12.98
N ILE A 63 -6.84 7.03 11.71
CA ILE A 63 -7.58 8.18 11.18
C ILE A 63 -8.24 7.73 9.87
N ASP A 64 -9.42 8.29 9.54
CA ASP A 64 -10.08 8.05 8.24
C ASP A 64 -9.33 8.72 7.07
N GLN A 65 -7.99 8.66 7.08
CA GLN A 65 -7.08 9.15 6.04
C GLN A 65 -7.43 8.53 4.70
N HIS A 66 -7.92 7.30 4.68
CA HIS A 66 -8.40 6.67 3.46
C HIS A 66 -9.52 7.49 2.79
N GLY A 67 -10.51 7.95 3.56
CA GLY A 67 -11.58 8.81 3.07
C GLY A 67 -11.05 10.15 2.55
N GLU A 68 -10.08 10.74 3.23
CA GLU A 68 -9.49 12.02 2.83
C GLU A 68 -8.63 11.91 1.57
N ILE A 69 -7.74 10.91 1.51
CA ILE A 69 -6.89 10.64 0.34
C ILE A 69 -7.77 10.34 -0.88
N THR A 70 -8.80 9.51 -0.75
CA THR A 70 -9.70 9.22 -1.88
C THR A 70 -10.48 10.45 -2.34
N LYS A 71 -10.96 11.32 -1.44
CA LYS A 71 -11.57 12.61 -1.81
C LYS A 71 -10.60 13.51 -2.56
N GLU A 72 -9.35 13.56 -2.12
CA GLU A 72 -8.33 14.43 -2.70
C GLU A 72 -7.87 13.94 -4.09
N LEU A 73 -7.72 12.63 -4.26
CA LEU A 73 -7.47 12.01 -5.56
C LEU A 73 -8.63 12.25 -6.53
N LYS A 74 -9.89 12.13 -6.07
CA LYS A 74 -11.07 12.48 -6.89
C LYS A 74 -11.08 13.96 -7.28
N ALA A 75 -10.78 14.86 -6.36
CA ALA A 75 -10.74 16.30 -6.62
C ALA A 75 -9.66 16.69 -7.65
N LYS A 76 -8.58 15.91 -7.71
CA LYS A 76 -7.50 16.07 -8.71
C LYS A 76 -7.78 15.37 -10.05
N GLY A 77 -8.89 14.64 -10.17
CA GLY A 77 -9.22 13.88 -11.38
C GLY A 77 -8.34 12.63 -11.57
N GLU A 78 -7.78 12.09 -10.49
CA GLU A 78 -6.91 10.93 -10.54
C GLU A 78 -7.69 9.63 -10.67
N GLU A 79 -7.13 8.69 -11.43
CA GLU A 79 -7.68 7.35 -11.58
C GLU A 79 -7.07 6.43 -10.52
N PHE A 80 -7.91 5.92 -9.63
CA PHE A 80 -7.50 5.02 -8.56
C PHE A 80 -8.58 3.96 -8.27
N TYR A 81 -8.13 2.86 -7.69
CA TYR A 81 -9.00 1.80 -7.19
C TYR A 81 -8.86 1.72 -5.67
N ALA A 82 -9.96 1.88 -4.95
CA ALA A 82 -9.99 1.63 -3.51
C ALA A 82 -10.16 0.12 -3.31
N VAL A 83 -9.15 -0.53 -2.73
CA VAL A 83 -9.23 -1.97 -2.43
C VAL A 83 -9.91 -2.10 -1.08
N PRO A 84 -11.12 -2.72 -1.03
CA PRO A 84 -11.75 -2.99 0.25
C PRO A 84 -10.84 -3.93 1.06
N PRO A 85 -10.85 -3.83 2.40
CA PRO A 85 -10.04 -4.70 3.23
C PRO A 85 -10.42 -6.15 2.93
N GLN A 86 -9.45 -6.94 2.44
CA GLN A 86 -9.68 -8.35 2.17
C GLN A 86 -10.02 -9.02 3.50
N ARG A 87 -11.22 -9.62 3.58
CA ARG A 87 -11.51 -10.60 4.64
C ARG A 87 -10.67 -11.81 4.31
N GLN A 88 -9.65 -12.10 5.12
CA GLN A 88 -9.05 -13.43 5.10
C GLN A 88 -10.13 -14.41 5.56
N THR A 89 -10.56 -15.30 4.66
CA THR A 89 -11.26 -16.52 5.06
C THR A 89 -10.20 -17.43 5.68
N THR A 90 -10.28 -17.57 7.01
CA THR A 90 -9.69 -18.69 7.77
C THR A 90 -10.06 -20.03 7.16
#